data_AF-A0A6S7HBA5-F1
#
_entry.id   AF-A0A6S7HBA5-F1
#
_cell.length_a   1.000
_cell.length_b   1.000
_cell.length_c   1.000
_cell.angle_alpha   90.00
_cell.angle_beta   90.00
_cell.angle_gamma   90.00
#
_symmetry.space_group_name_H-M   'P 1'
#
loop_
_entity.id
_entity.type
_entity.pdbx_description
1 polymer ?
#
loop_
_entity_poly.entity_id
_entity_poly.type
_entity_poly.pdbx_seq_one_letter_code
_entity_poly.pdbx_strand_id
1 'polypeptide(L)'
;MVNDIKAVSLSNDLSKFADNIAIIAPVYDYEDSTGDEVENMKLWSNENRMSLNMQEKTYEMIVRGKVSTPFPDHIPSIKRKNGSNFWVSRWKTYLINISKR
;
A
#
# COMPACT_ATOMS: atom_id res chain seq x y z
N MET A 1 12.58 -17.59 -8.88
CA MET A 1 12.49 -16.33 -8.12
C MET A 1 12.38 -16.73 -6.67
N VAL A 2 13.36 -16.41 -5.82
CA VAL A 2 13.56 -17.14 -4.55
C VAL A 2 12.71 -16.61 -3.39
N ASN A 3 12.19 -15.38 -3.43
CA ASN A 3 11.23 -14.88 -2.44
C ASN A 3 10.12 -14.11 -3.15
N ASP A 4 8.94 -14.70 -3.33
CA ASP A 4 7.76 -13.93 -3.70
C ASP A 4 7.29 -13.09 -2.51
N ILE A 5 6.89 -11.85 -2.79
CA ILE A 5 6.33 -10.96 -1.77
C ILE A 5 4.99 -11.49 -1.28
N LYS A 6 4.73 -11.36 0.01
CA LYS A 6 3.47 -11.74 0.66
C LYS A 6 2.97 -10.57 1.50
N ALA A 7 1.64 -10.44 1.60
CA ALA A 7 1.03 -9.53 2.54
C ALA A 7 1.41 -9.93 3.98
N VAL A 8 1.65 -8.93 4.82
CA VAL A 8 1.91 -9.10 6.26
C VAL A 8 0.63 -9.51 6.98
N SER A 9 -0.51 -8.89 6.63
CA SER A 9 -1.81 -9.27 7.18
C SER A 9 -2.60 -10.15 6.21
N LEU A 10 -3.29 -11.17 6.74
CA LEU A 10 -4.23 -12.01 6.00
C LEU A 10 -5.44 -11.22 5.47
N SER A 11 -5.72 -10.06 6.03
CA SER A 11 -6.79 -9.15 5.59
C SER A 11 -6.38 -8.27 4.40
N ASN A 12 -5.09 -8.22 4.09
CA ASN A 12 -4.54 -7.34 3.07
C ASN A 12 -4.38 -8.12 1.77
N ASP A 13 -4.81 -7.51 0.66
CA ASP A 13 -4.66 -8.09 -0.66
C ASP A 13 -3.45 -7.45 -1.35
N LEU A 14 -2.56 -8.30 -1.88
CA LEU A 14 -1.34 -7.88 -2.57
C LEU A 14 -1.37 -8.41 -3.99
N SER A 15 -1.39 -7.49 -4.94
CA SER A 15 -1.36 -7.78 -6.38
C SER A 15 -0.05 -7.29 -6.98
N LYS A 16 0.73 -8.22 -7.55
CA LYS A 16 1.99 -7.91 -8.24
C LYS A 16 1.78 -7.89 -9.75
N PHE A 17 2.14 -6.78 -10.37
CA PHE A 17 2.28 -6.58 -11.81
C PHE A 17 3.76 -6.38 -12.14
N ALA A 18 4.13 -6.41 -13.43
CA ALA A 18 5.53 -6.39 -13.88
C ALA A 18 6.41 -5.36 -13.14
N ASP A 19 6.03 -4.08 -13.20
CA ASP A 19 6.77 -2.96 -12.61
C ASP A 19 5.98 -2.28 -11.47
N ASN A 20 4.88 -2.89 -11.03
CA ASN A 20 3.97 -2.29 -10.07
C ASN A 20 3.52 -3.30 -9.03
N ILE A 21 3.52 -2.92 -7.76
CA ILE A 21 2.85 -3.66 -6.70
C ILE A 21 1.69 -2.81 -6.19
N ALA A 22 0.52 -3.43 -6.14
CA ALA A 22 -0.66 -2.87 -5.52
C ALA A 22 -0.93 -3.58 -4.20
N ILE A 23 -1.09 -2.82 -3.10
CA ILE A 23 -1.56 -3.34 -1.82
C ILE A 23 -2.89 -2.69 -1.49
N ILE A 24 -3.88 -3.50 -1.18
CA ILE A 24 -5.20 -3.08 -0.73
C ILE A 24 -5.37 -3.56 0.70
N ALA A 25 -5.35 -2.63 1.64
CA ALA A 25 -5.57 -2.92 3.05
C ALA A 25 -6.91 -2.32 3.49
N PRO A 26 -7.83 -3.12 4.07
CA PRO A 26 -8.99 -2.57 4.74
C PRO A 26 -8.52 -1.74 5.93
N VAL A 27 -9.06 -0.53 6.06
CA VAL A 27 -8.77 0.33 7.23
C VAL A 27 -9.92 0.22 8.20
N TYR A 28 -9.67 -0.43 9.33
CA TYR A 28 -10.57 -0.46 10.46
C TYR A 28 -10.16 0.61 11.48
N ASP A 29 -11.07 0.99 12.38
CA ASP A 29 -10.85 2.09 13.33
C ASP A 29 -9.76 1.78 14.39
N TYR A 30 -9.27 0.54 14.46
CA TYR A 30 -8.42 0.04 15.56
C TYR A 30 -7.09 -0.57 15.11
N GLU A 31 -6.94 -0.96 13.84
CA GLU A 31 -5.69 -1.55 13.33
C GLU A 31 -5.39 -1.01 11.93
N ASP A 32 -4.26 -0.31 11.81
CA ASP A 32 -3.71 0.13 10.54
C ASP A 32 -2.40 -0.61 10.27
N SER A 33 -2.50 -1.76 9.61
CA SER A 33 -1.33 -2.59 9.23
C SER A 33 -0.57 -2.04 8.02
N THR A 34 -0.97 -0.88 7.47
CA THR A 34 -0.37 -0.36 6.24
C THR A 34 1.06 0.12 6.38
N GLY A 35 1.47 0.56 7.57
CA GLY A 35 2.87 0.87 7.86
C GLY A 35 3.76 -0.37 7.74
N ASP A 36 3.31 -1.49 8.30
CA ASP A 36 4.06 -2.75 8.31
C ASP A 36 4.19 -3.35 6.90
N GLU A 37 3.13 -3.25 6.08
CA GLU A 37 3.17 -3.67 4.67
C GLU A 37 4.22 -2.87 3.88
N VAL A 38 4.31 -1.57 4.12
CA VAL A 38 5.29 -0.68 3.47
C VAL A 38 6.72 -1.05 3.86
N GLU A 39 6.97 -1.34 5.13
CA GLU A 39 8.29 -1.79 5.59
C GLU A 39 8.65 -3.18 5.04
N ASN A 40 7.70 -4.11 5.01
CA ASN A 40 7.89 -5.43 4.41
C ASN A 40 8.24 -5.34 2.90
N MET A 41 7.61 -4.43 2.17
CA MET A 41 7.98 -4.14 0.77
C MET A 41 9.39 -3.59 0.62
N LYS A 42 9.82 -2.69 1.51
CA LYS A 42 11.20 -2.18 1.49
C LYS A 42 12.20 -3.31 1.70
N LEU A 43 11.98 -4.17 2.68
CA LEU A 43 12.81 -5.34 2.94
C LEU A 43 12.87 -6.28 1.73
N TRP A 44 11.70 -6.67 1.20
CA TRP A 44 11.60 -7.51 0.01
C TRP A 44 12.33 -6.91 -1.21
N SER A 45 12.16 -5.61 -1.44
CA SER A 45 12.82 -4.92 -2.56
C SER A 45 14.34 -4.96 -2.41
N ASN A 46 14.86 -4.81 -1.20
CA ASN A 46 16.29 -4.84 -0.92
C ASN A 46 16.87 -6.25 -1.14
N GLU A 47 16.17 -7.29 -0.69
CA GLU A 47 16.54 -8.69 -0.93
C GLU A 47 16.54 -9.05 -2.43
N ASN A 48 15.57 -8.53 -3.18
CA ASN A 48 15.43 -8.81 -4.61
C ASN A 48 16.21 -7.83 -5.51
N ARG A 49 17.03 -6.94 -4.93
CA ARG A 49 17.80 -5.90 -5.64
C ARG A 49 16.94 -4.99 -6.53
N MET A 50 15.70 -4.77 -6.10
CA MET A 50 14.77 -3.85 -6.73
C MET A 50 14.89 -2.45 -6.12
N SER A 51 14.51 -1.43 -6.89
CA SER A 51 14.43 -0.04 -6.44
C SER A 51 12.97 0.38 -6.30
N LEU A 52 12.60 0.90 -5.13
CA LEU A 52 11.28 1.46 -4.87
C LEU A 52 11.34 2.98 -5.02
N ASN A 53 10.53 3.54 -5.94
CA ASN A 53 10.40 4.98 -6.05
C ASN A 53 9.29 5.50 -5.11
N MET A 54 9.63 5.66 -3.83
CA MET A 54 8.69 6.06 -2.77
C MET A 54 8.27 7.54 -2.85
N GLN A 55 9.16 8.42 -3.31
CA GLN A 55 8.94 9.87 -3.26
C GLN A 55 8.15 10.44 -4.44
N GLU A 56 8.27 9.85 -5.63
CA GLU A 56 7.66 10.43 -6.84
C GLU A 56 6.58 9.56 -7.48
N LYS A 57 6.70 8.24 -7.38
CA LYS A 57 5.81 7.31 -8.10
C LYS A 57 4.98 6.41 -7.20
N THR A 58 5.23 6.45 -5.89
CA THR A 58 4.42 5.72 -4.92
C THR A 58 3.35 6.63 -4.37
N TYR A 59 2.12 6.15 -4.42
CA TYR A 59 0.97 6.88 -3.93
C TYR A 59 0.16 6.04 -2.97
N GLU A 60 -0.26 6.68 -1.89
CA GLU A 60 -1.31 6.20 -1.01
C GLU A 60 -2.64 6.75 -1.54
N MET A 61 -3.57 5.87 -1.84
CA MET A 61 -4.93 6.21 -2.23
C MET A 61 -5.91 5.73 -1.17
N ILE A 62 -6.63 6.67 -0.56
CA ILE A 62 -7.69 6.33 0.39
C ILE A 62 -9.01 6.33 -0.36
N VAL A 63 -9.68 5.18 -0.39
CA VAL A 63 -11.04 5.02 -0.90
C VAL A 63 -11.98 5.05 0.29
N ARG A 64 -12.89 6.04 0.32
CA ARG A 64 -13.84 6.24 1.41
C ARG A 64 -15.27 6.04 0.90
N GLY A 65 -16.02 5.18 1.61
CA GLY A 65 -17.48 5.08 1.50
C GLY A 65 -18.20 6.17 2.31
N LYS A 66 -19.50 6.00 2.59
CA LYS A 66 -20.35 6.95 3.34
C LYS A 66 -20.10 7.00 4.86
N VAL A 67 -18.89 6.69 5.34
CA VAL A 67 -18.61 6.53 6.78
C VAL A 67 -17.96 7.79 7.35
N SER A 68 -18.39 8.27 8.53
CA SER A 68 -17.98 9.56 9.16
C SER A 68 -16.62 9.52 9.89
N THR A 69 -16.00 8.36 10.02
CA THR A 69 -14.73 8.15 10.76
C THR A 69 -13.56 9.02 10.27
N PRO A 70 -12.66 9.47 11.16
CA PRO A 70 -11.50 10.32 10.81
C PRO A 70 -10.54 9.59 9.87
N PHE A 71 -9.78 10.34 9.05
CA PHE A 71 -8.81 9.76 8.11
C PHE A 71 -7.70 8.98 8.85
N PRO A 72 -7.17 7.91 8.24
CA PRO A 72 -6.12 7.14 8.85
C PRO A 72 -4.80 7.89 8.73
N ASP A 73 -3.85 7.54 9.59
CA ASP A 73 -2.58 8.24 9.65
C ASP A 73 -1.84 8.18 8.32
N HIS A 74 -1.19 9.30 8.01
CA HIS A 74 -0.42 9.49 6.79
C HIS A 74 0.96 8.86 6.93
N ILE A 75 1.34 8.04 5.95
CA ILE A 75 2.69 7.48 5.87
C ILE A 75 3.61 8.59 5.34
N PRO A 76 4.56 9.14 6.14
CA PRO A 76 5.31 10.35 5.78
C PRO A 76 6.15 10.21 4.50
N SER A 77 6.52 8.97 4.14
CA SER A 77 7.38 8.66 2.99
C SER A 77 6.64 8.49 1.67
N ILE A 78 5.31 8.62 1.64
CA ILE A 78 4.47 8.36 0.47
C ILE A 78 3.57 9.57 0.22
N LYS A 79 3.30 9.89 -1.06
CA LYS A 79 2.32 10.95 -1.39
C LYS A 79 0.90 10.42 -1.25
N ARG A 80 0.07 11.07 -0.43
CA ARG A 80 -1.38 10.80 -0.36
C ARG A 80 -2.14 11.46 -1.52
N LYS A 81 -2.90 10.65 -2.25
CA LYS A 81 -3.93 11.06 -3.20
C LYS A 81 -5.29 10.71 -2.62
N ASN A 82 -6.23 11.66 -2.66
CA ASN A 82 -7.60 11.36 -2.29
C ASN A 82 -8.27 10.57 -3.43
N GLY A 83 -8.76 9.37 -3.11
CA GLY A 83 -9.55 8.57 -4.04
C GLY A 83 -10.98 9.10 -4.15
N SER A 84 -11.63 8.85 -5.28
CA SER A 84 -13.04 9.15 -5.49
C SER A 84 -13.94 8.23 -4.67
N ASN A 85 -15.10 8.76 -4.24
CA ASN A 85 -16.10 8.04 -3.43
C ASN A 85 -16.61 6.80 -4.17
N PHE A 86 -16.26 5.61 -3.71
CA PHE A 86 -16.84 4.35 -4.16
C PHE A 86 -17.38 3.52 -2.98
N TRP A 87 -18.27 2.59 -3.32
CA TRP A 87 -19.30 2.00 -2.46
C TRP A 87 -18.78 1.25 -1.21
N VAL A 88 -19.50 1.48 -0.11
CA VAL A 88 -19.66 0.71 1.14
C VAL A 88 -18.46 0.45 2.06
N SER A 89 -17.20 0.47 1.60
CA SER A 89 -16.07 0.05 2.46
C SER A 89 -14.85 0.99 2.38
N ARG A 90 -14.08 1.09 3.47
CA ARG A 90 -12.89 1.95 3.59
C ARG A 90 -11.62 1.14 3.31
N TRP A 91 -10.87 1.55 2.29
CA TRP A 91 -9.65 0.85 1.86
C TRP A 91 -8.51 1.85 1.68
N LYS A 92 -7.31 1.45 2.05
CA LYS A 92 -6.07 2.07 1.60
C LYS A 92 -5.53 1.24 0.45
N THR A 93 -5.31 1.87 -0.69
CA THR A 93 -4.68 1.28 -1.86
C THR A 93 -3.35 1.95 -2.08
N TYR A 94 -2.28 1.17 -2.20
CA TYR A 94 -0.96 1.67 -2.56
C TYR A 94 -0.64 1.22 -3.95
N LEU A 95 -0.14 2.13 -4.78
CA LEU A 95 0.50 1.78 -6.04
C LEU A 95 1.97 2.12 -5.89
N ILE A 96 2.81 1.09 -5.89
CA ILE A 96 4.25 1.20 -5.74
C ILE A 96 4.88 0.82 -7.05
N ASN A 97 5.67 1.73 -7.61
CA ASN A 97 6.43 1.47 -8.82
C ASN A 97 7.80 0.89 -8.45
N ILE A 98 8.14 -0.21 -9.09
CA ILE A 98 9.35 -0.97 -8.85
C ILE A 98 10.13 -1.02 -10.16
N SER A 99 11.40 -0.65 -10.12
CA SER A 99 12.32 -0.90 -11.23
C SER A 99 13.46 -1.79 -10.78
N LYS A 100 14.08 -2.50 -11.73
CA LYS A 100 15.38 -3.11 -11.50
C LYS A 100 16.41 -2.00 -11.23
N ARG A 101 17.32 -2.24 -10.29
CA ARG A 101 18.52 -1.41 -10.10
C ARG A 101 19.50 -1.60 -11.25
#